data_AF-A0A2S6U2S8-F1
#
_entry.id   AF-A0A2S6U2S8-F1
#
_cell.length_a   1.000
_cell.length_b   1.000
_cell.length_c   1.000
_cell.angle_alpha   90.00
_cell.angle_beta   90.00
_cell.angle_gamma   90.00
#
_symmetry.space_group_name_H-M   'P 1'
#
loop_
_entity.id
_entity.type
_entity.pdbx_description
1 polymer ?
#
loop_
_entity_poly.entity_id
_entity_poly.type
_entity_poly.pdbx_seq_one_letter_code
_entity_poly.pdbx_strand_id
1 'polypeptide(L)'
;MANSQQLRETLLRTDEEFRRLTEQHQDLKTRLHTLSHQLSRNGTEDLEKATLKKRKLQLKDRMEEILRQRHSPTDLATIGPSI
;
A
#
# COMPACT_ATOMS: atom_id res chain seq x y z
N MET A 1 8.97 -18.33 5.65
CA MET A 1 8.45 -16.94 5.52
C MET A 1 9.56 -15.89 5.26
N ALA A 2 10.66 -16.25 4.59
CA ALA A 2 11.75 -15.30 4.26
C ALA A 2 11.61 -14.64 2.87
N ASN A 3 10.87 -15.27 1.96
CA ASN A 3 10.79 -14.83 0.56
C ASN A 3 10.09 -13.47 0.38
N SER A 4 9.11 -13.16 1.23
CA SER A 4 8.36 -11.90 1.14
C SER A 4 9.14 -10.69 1.65
N GLN A 5 10.03 -10.86 2.63
CA GLN A 5 10.89 -9.78 3.12
C GLN A 5 11.99 -9.47 2.11
N GLN A 6 12.67 -10.49 1.58
CA GLN A 6 13.68 -10.32 0.54
C GLN A 6 13.11 -9.74 -0.76
N LEU A 7 11.91 -10.15 -1.17
CA LEU A 7 11.26 -9.57 -2.35
C LEU A 7 10.90 -8.10 -2.13
N ARG A 8 10.41 -7.75 -0.94
CA ARG A 8 10.17 -6.34 -0.59
C ARG A 8 11.43 -5.51 -0.58
N GLU A 9 12.54 -6.02 -0.02
CA GLU A 9 13.83 -5.31 -0.06
C GLU A 9 14.37 -5.16 -1.49
N THR A 10 14.22 -6.19 -2.32
CA THR A 10 14.60 -6.13 -3.73
C THR A 10 13.78 -5.07 -4.44
N LEU A 11 12.45 -5.08 -4.27
CA LEU A 11 11.54 -4.07 -4.83
C LEU A 11 11.84 -2.67 -4.29
N LEU A 12 12.18 -2.49 -3.02
CA LEU A 12 12.60 -1.18 -2.51
C LEU A 12 13.84 -0.62 -3.23
N ARG A 13 14.71 -1.50 -3.71
CA ARG A 13 15.96 -1.13 -4.39
C ARG A 13 15.81 -1.02 -5.90
N THR A 14 14.96 -1.83 -6.51
CA THR A 14 14.79 -1.90 -7.97
C THR A 14 13.55 -1.19 -8.49
N ASP A 15 12.57 -0.92 -7.63
CA ASP A 15 11.25 -0.39 -7.98
C ASP A 15 10.96 0.91 -7.22
N GLU A 16 11.08 2.04 -7.92
CA GLU A 16 10.81 3.36 -7.36
C GLU A 16 9.34 3.54 -6.94
N GLU A 17 8.39 2.86 -7.60
CA GLU A 17 6.98 2.90 -7.22
C GLU A 17 6.78 2.24 -5.85
N PHE A 18 7.39 1.07 -5.63
CA PHE A 18 7.36 0.38 -4.34
C PHE A 18 7.98 1.22 -3.22
N ARG A 19 9.07 1.93 -3.50
CA ARG A 19 9.70 2.85 -2.53
C ARG A 19 8.75 3.98 -2.16
N ARG A 20 8.16 4.66 -3.15
CA ARG A 20 7.18 5.74 -2.93
C ARG A 20 5.93 5.27 -2.18
N LEU A 21 5.45 4.06 -2.47
CA LEU A 21 4.32 3.46 -1.75
C LEU A 21 4.67 3.22 -0.29
N THR A 22 5.90 2.77 -0.02
CA THR A 22 6.39 2.52 1.35
C THR A 22 6.50 3.82 2.15
N GLU A 23 7.05 4.87 1.54
CA GLU A 23 7.13 6.21 2.13
C GLU A 23 5.73 6.77 2.43
N GLN A 24 4.81 6.73 1.46
CA GLN A 24 3.42 7.16 1.66
C GLN A 24 2.71 6.34 2.74
N HIS A 25 2.96 5.03 2.81
CA HIS A 25 2.36 4.18 3.83
C HIS A 25 2.87 4.53 5.23
N GLN A 26 4.16 4.84 5.37
CA GLN A 26 4.72 5.34 6.63
C GLN A 26 4.12 6.70 7.01
N ASP A 27 4.03 7.65 6.08
CA ASP A 27 3.45 8.97 6.33
C ASP A 27 2.00 8.87 6.82
N LEU A 28 1.16 8.11 6.11
CA LEU A 28 -0.23 7.87 6.52
C LEU A 28 -0.30 7.14 7.86
N LYS A 29 0.61 6.20 8.15
CA LYS A 29 0.63 5.49 9.44
C LYS A 29 0.99 6.42 10.60
N THR A 30 1.95 7.33 10.40
CA THR A 30 2.33 8.36 11.37
C THR A 30 1.19 9.34 11.59
N ARG A 31 0.57 9.84 10.51
CA ARG A 31 -0.54 10.78 10.56
C ARG A 31 -1.77 10.16 11.23
N LEU A 32 -2.08 8.90 10.93
CA LEU A 32 -3.13 8.13 11.59
C LEU A 32 -2.79 7.90 13.07
N HIS A 33 -1.54 7.60 13.42
CA HIS A 33 -1.12 7.43 14.82
C HIS A 33 -1.30 8.73 15.62
N THR A 34 -0.89 9.88 15.08
CA THR A 34 -1.09 11.19 15.69
C THR A 34 -2.59 11.48 15.89
N LEU A 35 -3.41 11.25 14.85
CA LEU A 35 -4.86 11.36 14.93
C LEU A 35 -5.51 10.28 15.80
N SER A 36 -4.85 9.16 16.11
CA SER A 36 -5.40 8.17 17.03
C SER A 36 -5.08 8.54 18.46
N HIS A 37 -3.89 9.11 18.69
CA HIS A 37 -3.40 9.52 20.01
C HIS A 37 -4.05 10.82 20.50
N GLN A 38 -4.35 11.75 19.59
CA GLN A 38 -5.01 13.02 19.94
C GLN A 38 -6.52 12.88 20.19
N LEU A 39 -7.13 11.71 19.91
CA LEU A 39 -8.45 11.78 19.30
C LEU A 39 -9.35 10.55 19.51
N SER A 40 -9.93 10.50 20.70
CA SER A 40 -11.29 9.94 20.86
C SER A 40 -12.31 11.04 21.15
N ARG A 41 -12.05 12.31 20.80
CA ARG A 41 -12.84 13.45 21.30
C ARG A 41 -13.80 14.09 20.29
N ASN A 42 -13.75 13.81 18.97
CA ASN A 42 -14.62 14.53 18.05
C ASN A 42 -14.88 13.82 16.69
N GLY A 43 -16.08 14.01 16.13
CA GLY A 43 -16.59 13.24 14.99
C GLY A 43 -16.03 13.61 13.62
N THR A 44 -15.40 14.78 13.47
CA THR A 44 -14.73 15.18 12.22
C THR A 44 -13.51 14.29 11.93
N GLU A 45 -12.87 13.83 13.00
CA GLU A 45 -11.65 13.06 12.91
C GLU A 45 -11.90 11.56 12.70
N ASP A 46 -13.11 11.04 12.94
CA ASP A 46 -13.52 9.70 12.50
C ASP A 46 -13.58 9.60 10.97
N LEU A 47 -14.05 10.66 10.28
CA LEU A 47 -14.02 10.74 8.82
C LEU A 47 -12.58 10.82 8.28
N GLU A 48 -11.70 11.60 8.93
CA GLU A 48 -10.28 11.62 8.57
C GLU A 48 -9.62 10.26 8.79
N LYS A 49 -9.86 9.62 9.94
CA LYS A 49 -9.38 8.25 10.22
C LYS A 49 -9.88 7.27 9.18
N ALA A 50 -11.16 7.30 8.81
CA ALA A 50 -11.73 6.44 7.78
C ALA A 50 -11.05 6.67 6.42
N THR A 51 -10.82 7.93 6.05
CA THR A 51 -10.12 8.31 4.82
C THR A 51 -8.66 7.83 4.82
N LEU A 52 -7.95 8.01 5.93
CA LEU A 52 -6.58 7.51 6.13
C LEU A 52 -6.52 5.98 6.08
N LYS A 53 -7.47 5.29 6.71
CA LYS A 53 -7.57 3.83 6.69
C LYS A 53 -7.81 3.32 5.28
N LYS A 54 -8.68 3.98 4.51
CA LYS A 54 -8.96 3.67 3.10
C LYS A 54 -7.71 3.87 2.23
N ARG A 55 -7.01 5.00 2.36
CA ARG A 55 -5.75 5.23 1.62
C ARG A 55 -4.67 4.22 2.00
N LYS A 56 -4.54 3.89 3.28
CA LYS A 56 -3.60 2.86 3.75
C LYS A 56 -3.92 1.48 3.16
N LEU A 57 -5.21 1.14 3.05
CA LEU A 57 -5.65 -0.08 2.39
C LEU A 57 -5.26 -0.08 0.91
N GLN A 58 -5.52 1.02 0.19
CA GLN A 58 -5.12 1.18 -1.21
C GLN A 58 -3.62 1.05 -1.42
N LEU A 59 -2.80 1.62 -0.54
CA LEU A 59 -1.34 1.45 -0.61
C LEU A 59 -0.92 0.00 -0.38
N LYS A 60 -1.58 -0.71 0.54
CA LYS A 60 -1.36 -2.14 0.76
C LYS A 60 -1.73 -2.95 -0.49
N ASP A 61 -2.89 -2.70 -1.08
CA ASP A 61 -3.35 -3.34 -2.31
C ASP A 61 -2.35 -3.11 -3.44
N ARG A 62 -1.87 -1.87 -3.62
CA ARG A 62 -0.87 -1.53 -4.64
C ARG A 62 0.46 -2.26 -4.40
N MET A 63 0.94 -2.34 -3.16
CA MET A 63 2.13 -3.13 -2.82
C MET A 63 1.92 -4.62 -3.12
N GLU A 64 0.74 -5.16 -2.81
CA GLU A 64 0.40 -6.55 -3.11
C GLU A 64 0.30 -6.80 -4.62
N GLU A 65 -0.22 -5.86 -5.40
CA GLU A 65 -0.29 -5.93 -6.85
C GLU A 65 1.11 -6.01 -7.48
N ILE A 66 2.04 -5.16 -7.03
CA ILE A 66 3.45 -5.20 -7.50
C ILE A 66 4.11 -6.53 -7.12
N LEU A 67 3.88 -7.01 -5.89
CA LEU A 67 4.36 -8.32 -5.46
C LEU A 67 3.77 -9.44 -6.32
N ARG A 68 2.47 -9.37 -6.62
CA ARG A 68 1.76 -10.37 -7.43
C ARG A 68 2.24 -10.37 -8.88
N GLN A 69 2.46 -9.20 -9.48
CA GLN A 69 3.07 -9.07 -10.82
C GLN A 69 4.47 -9.66 -10.88
N ARG A 70 5.27 -9.53 -9.81
CA ARG A 70 6.61 -10.15 -9.75
C ARG A 70 6.60 -11.65 -9.47
N HIS A 71 5.61 -12.13 -8.72
CA HIS A 71 5.40 -13.55 -8.47
C HIS A 71 4.76 -14.28 -9.66
N SER A 72 4.13 -13.55 -10.57
CA SER A 72 3.62 -14.04 -11.83
C SER A 72 4.55 -13.60 -12.99
N PRO A 73 5.77 -14.18 -13.14
CA PRO A 73 6.52 -13.98 -14.37
C PRO A 73 5.77 -14.75 -15.46
N THR A 74 4.95 -14.05 -16.23
CA THR A 74 4.37 -14.57 -17.47
C THR A 74 3.36 -15.71 -17.27
N ASP A 75 2.08 -15.37 -17.14
CA ASP A 75 1.05 -16.09 -17.91
C ASP A 75 -0.12 -15.15 -18.16
N LEU A 76 -0.64 -15.19 -19.39
CA LEU A 76 -1.77 -14.43 -19.92
C LEU A 76 -1.47 -13.06 -20.56
N ALA A 77 -0.74 -13.14 -21.68
CA ALA A 77 -1.28 -12.57 -22.90
C ALA A 77 -2.69 -13.17 -23.17
N THR A 78 -3.64 -12.36 -23.64
CA THR A 78 -5.12 -12.60 -23.72
C THR A 78 -5.78 -12.01 -22.47
N ILE A 79 -6.36 -10.81 -22.48
CA ILE A 79 -7.44 -10.35 -23.36
C ILE A 79 -7.27 -8.84 -23.60
N GLY A 80 -6.90 -8.48 -24.83
CA GLY A 80 -7.22 -7.18 -25.40
C GLY A 80 -8.73 -7.07 -25.69
N PRO A 81 -9.23 -5.86 -25.93
CA PRO A 81 -10.54 -5.38 -25.49
C PRO A 81 -11.70 -5.94 -26.31
N SER A 82 -12.87 -6.13 -25.70
CA SER A 82 -14.14 -6.18 -26.43
C SER A 82 -15.34 -5.99 -25.49
N ILE A 83 -16.11 -4.93 -25.83
CA ILE A 83 -17.47 -4.53 -25.42
C ILE A 83 -17.59 -3.76 -24.11
#